data_AF-X1DRW2-F1
#
_entry.id   AF-X1DRW2-F1
#
_cell.length_a   1.000
_cell.length_b   1.000
_cell.length_c   1.000
_cell.angle_alpha   90.00
_cell.angle_beta   90.00
_cell.angle_gamma   90.00
#
_symmetry.space_group_name_H-M   'P 1'
#
loop_
_entity.id
_entity.type
_entity.pdbx_description
1 polymer ?
#
loop_
_entity_poly.entity_id
_entity_poly.type
_entity_poly.pdbx_seq_one_letter_code
_entity_poly.pdbx_strand_id
1 'polypeptide(L)'
;MSLQNDPFLNVSNSIMNSYIKEWQNNNKKVVGYYCTYIPEELLYAAKLLPFRIRATGNNSTELGDIYMVRFTCSFVRASLDLALKGGFDFFDGYFICNSCDHTRR
;
A
#
# COMPACT_ATOMS: atom_id res chain seq x y z
N MET A 1 0.37 27.32 -13.45
CA MET A 1 1.15 26.28 -14.14
C MET A 1 0.32 25.01 -14.13
N SER A 2 -0.18 24.55 -15.29
CA SER A 2 -1.01 23.35 -15.35
C SER A 2 -0.12 22.13 -15.17
N LEU A 3 -0.28 21.42 -14.05
CA LEU A 3 0.47 20.21 -13.73
C LEU A 3 -0.20 18.94 -14.32
N GLN A 4 -1.16 19.09 -15.23
CA GLN A 4 -1.99 17.99 -15.74
C GLN A 4 -1.21 16.89 -16.47
N ASN A 5 -0.01 17.18 -17.00
CA ASN A 5 0.82 16.23 -17.72
C ASN A 5 2.06 15.78 -16.94
N ASP A 6 2.16 16.10 -15.65
CA ASP A 6 3.32 15.73 -14.85
C ASP A 6 3.31 14.21 -14.54
N PRO A 7 4.37 13.48 -14.92
CA PRO A 7 4.41 12.02 -14.74
C PRO A 7 4.39 11.61 -13.27
N PHE A 8 4.93 12.43 -12.36
CA PHE A 8 4.90 12.15 -10.92
C PHE A 8 3.47 12.26 -10.38
N LEU A 9 2.72 13.28 -10.77
CA LEU A 9 1.31 13.41 -10.38
C LEU A 9 0.45 12.28 -10.92
N ASN A 10 0.67 11.87 -12.18
CA ASN A 10 -0.07 10.76 -12.76
C ASN A 10 0.13 9.45 -11.98
N VAL A 11 1.36 9.17 -11.52
CA VAL A 11 1.64 8.00 -10.66
C VAL A 11 1.03 8.16 -9.27
N SER A 12 0.88 9.38 -8.76
CA SER A 12 0.31 9.62 -7.42
C SER A 12 -1.20 9.35 -7.33
N ASN A 13 -1.92 9.42 -8.45
CA ASN A 13 -3.38 9.27 -8.53
C ASN A 13 -3.87 7.80 -8.54
N SER A 14 -2.95 6.84 -8.68
CA SER A 14 -3.28 5.41 -8.74
C SER A 14 -2.36 4.62 -7.82
N ILE A 15 -2.84 3.47 -7.34
CA ILE A 15 -2.05 2.52 -6.56
C ILE A 15 -1.14 1.71 -7.49
N MET A 16 -1.66 1.35 -8.66
CA MET A 16 -0.93 0.61 -9.69
C MET A 16 -0.28 1.56 -10.70
N ASN A 17 0.95 1.26 -11.10
CA ASN A 17 1.68 1.94 -12.16
C ASN A 17 2.31 0.93 -13.13
N SER A 18 2.92 1.40 -14.21
CA SER A 18 3.60 0.54 -15.21
C SER A 18 4.75 -0.26 -14.60
N TYR A 19 5.52 0.34 -13.70
CA TYR A 19 6.67 -0.30 -13.05
C TYR A 19 6.28 -1.55 -12.25
N ILE A 20 5.20 -1.49 -11.46
CA ILE A 20 4.71 -2.64 -10.69
C ILE A 20 4.22 -3.73 -11.63
N LYS A 21 3.50 -3.37 -12.70
CA LYS A 21 3.03 -4.33 -13.71
C LYS A 21 4.18 -5.03 -14.42
N GLU A 22 5.20 -4.28 -14.83
CA GLU A 22 6.42 -4.83 -15.44
C GLU A 22 7.17 -5.75 -14.47
N TRP A 23 7.23 -5.39 -13.18
CA TRP A 23 7.83 -6.23 -12.16
C TRP A 23 7.10 -7.58 -12.02
N GLN A 24 5.77 -7.56 -11.96
CA GLN A 24 4.95 -8.77 -11.89
C GLN A 24 5.06 -9.62 -13.17
N ASN A 25 5.11 -8.99 -14.35
CA ASN A 25 5.30 -9.69 -15.63
C ASN A 25 6.64 -10.43 -15.71
N ASN A 26 7.65 -9.97 -14.96
CA ASN A 26 8.93 -10.66 -14.81
C ASN A 26 8.89 -11.80 -13.76
N ASN A 27 7.69 -12.23 -13.35
CA ASN A 27 7.44 -13.25 -12.33
C ASN A 27 8.12 -12.97 -10.98
N LYS A 28 8.31 -11.68 -10.66
CA LYS A 28 8.85 -11.23 -9.39
C LYS A 28 7.71 -10.84 -8.46
N LYS A 29 8.00 -10.92 -7.16
CA LYS A 29 6.99 -10.78 -6.11
C LYS A 29 6.92 -9.34 -5.59
N VAL A 30 5.72 -8.89 -5.25
CA VAL A 30 5.47 -7.55 -4.69
C VAL A 30 5.03 -7.71 -3.24
N VAL A 31 5.61 -6.94 -2.33
CA VAL A 31 5.29 -7.03 -0.90
C VAL A 31 4.91 -5.67 -0.34
N GLY A 32 3.79 -5.61 0.37
CA GLY A 32 3.32 -4.39 1.00
C GLY A 32 4.01 -4.15 2.35
N TYR A 33 4.18 -2.88 2.73
CA TYR A 33 4.60 -2.50 4.08
C TYR A 33 4.04 -1.14 4.50
N TYR A 34 3.87 -0.91 5.81
CA TYR A 34 3.47 0.41 6.35
C TYR A 34 4.67 1.26 6.78
N CYS A 35 5.58 0.67 7.55
CA CYS A 35 6.50 1.43 8.38
C CYS A 35 7.83 1.69 7.70
N THR A 36 8.37 2.89 7.91
CA THR A 36 9.71 3.30 7.45
C THR A 36 10.85 2.52 8.10
N TYR A 37 10.59 1.78 9.19
CA TYR A 37 11.57 0.92 9.84
C TYR A 37 11.75 -0.42 9.13
N ILE A 38 10.92 -0.76 8.14
CA ILE A 38 11.14 -1.92 7.29
C ILE A 38 12.24 -1.55 6.28
N PRO A 39 13.39 -2.24 6.28
CA PRO A 39 14.51 -1.93 5.39
C PRO A 39 14.19 -2.38 3.96
N GLU A 40 13.88 -1.43 3.08
CA GLU A 40 13.54 -1.70 1.68
C GLU A 40 14.71 -2.32 0.92
N GLU A 41 15.94 -2.01 1.31
CA GLU A 41 17.17 -2.53 0.73
C GLU A 41 17.27 -4.05 0.88
N LEU A 42 16.84 -4.59 2.04
CA LEU A 42 16.81 -6.05 2.25
C LEU A 42 15.73 -6.73 1.41
N LEU A 43 14.58 -6.08 1.25
CA LEU A 43 13.50 -6.59 0.40
C LEU A 43 13.93 -6.62 -1.07
N TYR A 44 14.58 -5.56 -1.56
CA TYR A 44 15.16 -5.53 -2.90
C TYR A 44 16.26 -6.59 -3.09
N ALA A 45 17.15 -6.77 -2.10
CA ALA A 45 18.17 -7.81 -2.14
C ALA A 45 17.57 -9.22 -2.23
N ALA A 46 16.41 -9.44 -1.59
CA ALA A 46 15.63 -10.66 -1.68
C ALA A 46 14.79 -10.78 -2.97
N LYS A 47 14.94 -9.86 -3.93
CA LYS A 47 14.16 -9.78 -5.19
C LYS A 47 12.65 -9.58 -4.97
N LEU A 48 12.27 -8.96 -3.86
CA LEU A 48 10.91 -8.52 -3.57
C LEU A 48 10.79 -7.04 -3.89
N LEU A 49 9.70 -6.61 -4.52
CA LEU A 49 9.40 -5.19 -4.70
C LEU A 49 8.68 -4.65 -3.47
N PRO A 50 9.32 -3.81 -2.64
CA PRO A 50 8.65 -3.18 -1.52
C PRO A 50 7.67 -2.10 -2.01
N PHE A 51 6.40 -2.25 -1.66
CA PHE A 51 5.35 -1.27 -1.91
C PHE A 51 4.89 -0.63 -0.61
N ARG A 52 5.07 0.68 -0.49
CA ARG A 52 4.57 1.43 0.66
C ARG A 52 3.06 1.65 0.55
N ILE A 53 2.31 1.07 1.47
CA ILE A 53 0.84 1.08 1.42
C ILE A 53 0.29 2.49 1.45
N ARG A 54 -0.68 2.74 0.58
CA ARG A 54 -1.49 3.95 0.49
C ARG A 54 -2.91 3.55 0.10
N ALA A 55 -3.90 4.28 0.60
CA ALA A 55 -5.31 4.09 0.25
C ALA A 55 -5.75 5.07 -0.86
N THR A 56 -4.89 5.33 -1.85
CA THR A 56 -5.16 6.29 -2.92
C THR A 56 -6.42 5.89 -3.69
N GLY A 57 -7.35 6.83 -3.85
CA GLY A 57 -8.62 6.59 -4.53
C GLY A 57 -9.67 5.87 -3.68
N ASN A 58 -9.35 5.44 -2.44
CA ASN A 58 -10.34 4.93 -1.52
C ASN A 58 -10.98 6.07 -0.71
N ASN A 59 -12.29 6.26 -0.88
CA ASN A 59 -13.06 7.31 -0.23
C ASN A 59 -13.95 6.77 0.91
N SER A 60 -13.73 5.52 1.36
CA SER A 60 -14.55 4.86 2.38
C SER A 60 -13.69 4.21 3.46
N THR A 61 -14.27 4.04 4.64
CA THR A 61 -13.74 3.24 5.74
C THR A 61 -14.73 2.20 6.24
N GLU A 62 -15.85 1.99 5.54
CA GLU A 62 -16.99 1.21 6.04
C GLU A 62 -16.61 -0.22 6.41
N LEU A 63 -15.84 -0.93 5.57
CA LEU A 63 -15.38 -2.28 5.88
C LEU A 63 -14.29 -2.25 6.95
N GLY A 64 -13.41 -1.24 6.92
CA GLY A 64 -12.39 -1.05 7.95
C GLY A 64 -13.00 -0.84 9.35
N ASP A 65 -14.11 -0.11 9.42
CA ASP A 65 -14.84 0.23 10.66
C ASP A 65 -15.53 -0.98 11.29
N ILE A 66 -15.74 -2.06 10.53
CA ILE A 66 -16.26 -3.34 11.07
C ILE A 66 -15.20 -4.03 11.93
N TYR A 67 -13.93 -3.96 11.53
CA TYR A 67 -12.83 -4.65 12.20
C TYR A 67 -12.06 -3.75 13.17
N MET A 68 -12.16 -2.44 12.99
CA MET A 68 -11.41 -1.46 13.78
C MET A 68 -12.36 -0.49 14.49
N VAL A 69 -12.00 -0.23 15.74
CA VAL A 69 -12.62 0.82 16.55
C VAL A 69 -12.49 2.19 15.89
N ARG A 70 -13.53 3.02 16.06
CA ARG A 70 -13.64 4.35 15.44
C ARG A 70 -12.49 5.31 15.78
N PHE A 71 -11.81 5.08 16.90
CA PHE A 71 -10.66 5.88 17.35
C PHE A 71 -9.32 5.48 16.68
N THR A 72 -9.29 4.42 15.88
CA THR A 72 -8.13 4.09 15.04
C THR A 72 -7.95 5.15 13.95
N CYS A 73 -6.71 5.49 13.61
CA CYS A 73 -6.43 6.52 12.61
C CYS A 73 -7.08 6.17 11.25
N SER A 74 -7.61 7.20 10.59
CA SER A 74 -8.32 7.06 9.31
C SER A 74 -7.47 6.40 8.23
N PHE A 75 -6.16 6.60 8.25
CA PHE A 75 -5.22 5.97 7.32
C PHE A 75 -5.30 4.44 7.37
N VAL A 76 -5.20 3.84 8.56
CA VAL A 76 -5.22 2.37 8.71
C VAL A 76 -6.61 1.81 8.38
N ARG A 77 -7.67 2.52 8.77
CA ARG A 77 -9.05 2.11 8.45
C ARG A 77 -9.31 2.16 6.95
N ALA A 78 -8.83 3.18 6.25
CA ALA A 78 -8.98 3.33 4.80
C ALA A 78 -8.11 2.32 4.01
N SER A 79 -6.89 2.03 4.49
CA SER A 79 -6.06 0.99 3.85
C SER A 79 -6.61 -0.41 4.10
N LEU A 80 -7.14 -0.71 5.29
CA LEU A 80 -7.82 -1.97 5.56
C LEU A 80 -9.10 -2.11 4.71
N ASP A 81 -9.91 -1.06 4.64
CA ASP A 81 -11.13 -1.06 3.82
C ASP A 81 -10.81 -1.36 2.34
N LEU A 82 -9.75 -0.75 1.81
CA LEU A 82 -9.30 -1.02 0.45
C LEU A 82 -8.74 -2.46 0.30
N ALA A 83 -8.02 -2.96 1.30
CA ALA A 83 -7.52 -4.33 1.31
C ALA A 83 -8.68 -5.34 1.27
N LEU A 84 -9.74 -5.10 2.05
CA LEU A 84 -10.95 -5.92 2.09
C LEU A 84 -11.76 -5.88 0.78
N LYS A 85 -11.58 -4.83 -0.03
CA LYS A 85 -12.15 -4.71 -1.38
C LYS A 85 -11.28 -5.35 -2.48
N GLY A 86 -10.15 -5.96 -2.12
CA GLY A 86 -9.21 -6.55 -3.07
C GLY A 86 -8.27 -5.53 -3.75
N GLY A 87 -8.18 -4.30 -3.25
CA GLY A 87 -7.31 -3.27 -3.83
C GLY A 87 -5.81 -3.57 -3.75
N PHE A 88 -5.43 -4.60 -2.99
CA PHE A 88 -4.05 -5.06 -2.83
C PHE A 88 -3.84 -6.53 -3.24
N ASP A 89 -4.73 -7.10 -4.07
CA ASP A 89 -4.62 -8.51 -4.55
C ASP A 89 -3.33 -8.78 -5.34
N PHE A 90 -2.62 -7.74 -5.75
CA PHE A 90 -1.32 -7.81 -6.43
C PHE A 90 -0.13 -8.02 -5.47
N PHE A 91 -0.35 -7.95 -4.15
CA PHE A 91 0.68 -8.29 -3.16
C PHE A 91 0.79 -9.80 -2.98
N ASP A 92 2.02 -10.30 -2.98
CA ASP A 92 2.36 -11.69 -2.64
C ASP A 92 2.68 -11.86 -1.15
N GLY A 93 2.80 -10.75 -0.41
CA GLY A 93 3.16 -10.77 1.00
C GLY A 93 3.04 -9.40 1.64
N TYR A 94 3.07 -9.41 2.98
CA TYR A 94 2.88 -8.20 3.76
C TYR A 94 3.81 -8.17 4.99
N PHE A 95 4.54 -7.08 5.16
CA PHE A 95 5.46 -6.87 6.27
C PHE A 95 4.90 -5.84 7.25
N ILE A 96 4.72 -6.29 8.49
CA ILE A 96 4.31 -5.46 9.63
C ILE A 96 5.46 -5.45 10.63
N CYS A 97 5.82 -4.27 11.11
CA CYS A 97 6.64 -4.13 12.31
C CYS A 97 5.88 -3.31 13.36
N ASN A 98 6.32 -3.41 14.62
CA ASN A 98 5.74 -2.67 15.74
C ASN A 98 6.09 -1.18 15.63
N SER A 99 5.35 -0.45 14.80
CA SER A 99 5.57 0.96 14.52
C SER A 99 4.65 1.87 15.34
N CYS A 100 3.33 1.73 15.18
CA CYS A 100 2.32 2.35 16.03
C CYS A 100 1.25 1.34 16.42
N ASP A 101 0.51 1.63 17.49
CA ASP A 101 -0.52 0.71 17.99
C ASP A 101 -1.64 0.47 16.97
N HIS A 102 -1.92 1.44 16.10
CA HIS A 102 -2.97 1.34 15.09
C HIS A 102 -2.63 0.37 13.95
N THR A 103 -1.39 0.38 13.45
CA THR A 103 -0.97 -0.52 12.35
C THR A 103 -0.64 -1.93 12.83
N ARG A 104 -0.43 -2.10 14.14
CA ARG A 104 -0.15 -3.39 14.79
C ARG A 104 -1.42 -4.25 14.93
N ARG A 105 -2.58 -3.62 15.09
CA ARG A 105 -3.88 -4.27 15.27
C ARG A 105 -4.50 -4.63 13.92
#